data_AF-A0A821HGX3-F1
#
_entry.id   AF-A0A821HGX3-F1
#
_cell.length_a   1.000
_cell.length_b   1.000
_cell.length_c   1.000
_cell.angle_alpha   90.00
_cell.angle_beta   90.00
_cell.angle_gamma   90.00
#
_symmetry.space_group_name_H-M   'P 1'
#
loop_
_entity.id
_entity.type
_entity.pdbx_description
1 polymer ?
#
loop_
_entity_poly.entity_id
_entity_poly.type
_entity_poly.pdbx_seq_one_letter_code
_entity_poly.pdbx_strand_id
1 'polypeptide(L)'
;IFQDYPELRKLWIFAVNLDKEQEIRDNSQVRYHAAKIMYILNEIINHIEDYDKRRRILEGLGQIHFMYDVQPAYFQAAKSSLERVLISILGKNFTHHHKQAWTYLFQQIVVDLGRGVEQQTAFSGRLKKQSTITTKYPM
;
A
#
# COMPACT_ATOMS: atom_id res chain seq x y z
N ILE A 1 9.15 0.17 -9.55
CA ILE A 1 8.72 -1.01 -8.76
C ILE A 1 9.05 -2.30 -9.50
N PHE A 2 8.33 -2.72 -10.54
CA PHE A 2 8.50 -4.08 -11.10
C PHE A 2 9.84 -4.40 -11.78
N GLN A 3 10.59 -3.38 -12.21
CA GLN A 3 11.96 -3.57 -12.68
C GLN A 3 12.90 -3.98 -11.54
N ASP A 4 12.71 -3.43 -10.34
CA ASP A 4 13.60 -3.65 -9.19
C ASP A 4 13.09 -4.75 -8.24
N TYR A 5 11.77 -5.00 -8.27
CA TYR A 5 11.05 -5.94 -7.40
C TYR A 5 10.06 -6.78 -8.24
N PRO A 6 10.55 -7.59 -9.20
CA PRO A 6 9.70 -8.35 -10.12
C PRO A 6 8.81 -9.37 -9.41
N GLU A 7 9.21 -9.85 -8.22
CA GLU A 7 8.47 -10.79 -7.38
C GLU A 7 7.16 -10.21 -6.85
N LEU A 8 7.04 -8.87 -6.78
CA LEU A 8 5.82 -8.20 -6.31
C LEU A 8 4.71 -8.17 -7.35
N ARG A 9 5.00 -8.51 -8.62
CA ARG A 9 3.99 -8.59 -9.69
C ARG A 9 2.84 -9.54 -9.33
N LYS A 10 3.12 -10.63 -8.61
CA LYS A 10 2.10 -11.61 -8.18
C LYS A 10 1.01 -11.02 -7.28
N LEU A 11 1.30 -9.93 -6.56
CA LEU A 11 0.35 -9.25 -5.69
C LEU A 11 -0.63 -8.39 -6.49
N TRP A 12 -0.26 -8.05 -7.73
CA TRP A 12 -1.06 -7.26 -8.65
C TRP A 12 -1.67 -8.24 -9.63
N ILE A 13 -2.82 -8.83 -9.26
CA ILE A 13 -3.47 -9.93 -10.01
C ILE A 13 -3.69 -9.62 -11.51
N PHE A 14 -3.76 -8.34 -11.86
CA PHE A 14 -3.92 -7.82 -13.22
C PHE A 14 -2.59 -7.61 -13.99
N ALA A 15 -1.45 -7.85 -13.35
CA ALA A 15 -0.11 -7.69 -13.92
C ALA A 15 0.73 -8.97 -13.87
N VAL A 16 0.19 -10.09 -13.39
CA VAL A 16 0.93 -11.36 -13.19
C VAL A 16 1.52 -11.91 -14.48
N ASN A 17 0.82 -11.76 -15.60
CA ASN A 17 1.21 -12.29 -16.90
C ASN A 17 1.78 -11.22 -17.84
N LEU A 18 2.21 -10.07 -17.30
CA LEU A 18 2.82 -8.99 -18.09
C LEU A 18 4.34 -9.04 -17.90
N ASP A 19 5.06 -9.33 -18.98
CA ASP A 19 6.51 -9.53 -18.93
C ASP A 19 7.29 -8.38 -19.56
N LYS A 20 6.74 -7.74 -20.60
CA LYS A 20 7.41 -6.59 -21.22
C LYS A 20 6.99 -5.31 -20.53
N GLU A 21 7.96 -4.41 -20.35
CA GLU A 21 7.70 -3.10 -19.75
C GLU A 21 6.57 -2.33 -20.45
N GLN A 22 6.54 -2.37 -21.78
CA GLN A 22 5.51 -1.70 -22.56
C GLN A 22 4.11 -2.26 -22.26
N GLU A 23 3.97 -3.58 -22.12
CA GLU A 23 2.70 -4.24 -21.77
C GLU A 23 2.22 -3.81 -20.38
N ILE A 24 3.15 -3.69 -19.42
CA ILE A 24 2.87 -3.19 -18.07
C ILE A 24 2.39 -1.72 -18.13
N ARG A 25 3.06 -0.89 -18.92
CA ARG A 25 2.73 0.55 -19.06
C ARG A 25 1.38 0.78 -19.74
N ASP A 26 1.03 -0.05 -20.72
CA ASP A 26 -0.19 0.09 -21.49
C ASP A 26 -1.41 -0.57 -20.83
N ASN A 27 -1.19 -1.47 -19.87
CA ASN A 27 -2.27 -2.13 -19.14
C ASN A 27 -3.13 -1.13 -18.35
N SER A 28 -4.43 -1.12 -18.65
CA SER A 28 -5.39 -0.17 -18.07
C SER A 28 -5.55 -0.33 -16.55
N GLN A 29 -5.48 -1.56 -16.02
CA GLN A 29 -5.61 -1.83 -14.59
C GLN A 29 -4.35 -1.39 -13.83
N VAL A 30 -3.16 -1.58 -14.41
CA VAL A 30 -1.90 -1.02 -13.87
C VAL A 30 -1.97 0.50 -13.82
N ARG A 31 -2.41 1.15 -14.90
CA ARG A 31 -2.57 2.61 -14.94
C ARG A 31 -3.61 3.11 -13.93
N TYR A 32 -4.74 2.42 -13.81
CA TYR A 32 -5.76 2.73 -12.82
C TYR A 32 -5.23 2.63 -11.39
N HIS A 33 -4.52 1.54 -11.06
CA HIS A 33 -3.94 1.37 -9.73
C HIS A 33 -2.87 2.43 -9.44
N ALA A 34 -2.00 2.73 -10.40
CA ALA A 34 -1.02 3.81 -10.28
C ALA A 34 -1.68 5.17 -10.02
N ALA A 35 -2.78 5.48 -10.72
CA ALA A 35 -3.54 6.72 -10.48
C ALA A 35 -4.16 6.74 -9.06
N LYS A 36 -4.67 5.62 -8.56
CA LYS A 36 -5.20 5.51 -7.19
C LYS A 36 -4.11 5.72 -6.14
N ILE A 37 -2.89 5.23 -6.35
CA ILE A 37 -1.75 5.51 -5.45
C ILE A 37 -1.50 7.02 -5.38
N MET A 38 -1.40 7.69 -6.54
CA MET A 38 -1.14 9.13 -6.58
C MET A 38 -2.27 9.95 -5.95
N TYR A 39 -3.53 9.56 -6.18
CA TYR A 39 -4.69 10.17 -5.54
C TYR A 39 -4.61 10.08 -4.01
N ILE A 40 -4.31 8.89 -3.48
CA ILE A 40 -4.20 8.70 -2.02
C ILE A 40 -3.04 9.49 -1.44
N LEU A 41 -1.88 9.52 -2.11
CA LEU A 41 -0.75 10.36 -1.67
C LEU A 41 -1.15 11.84 -1.61
N ASN A 42 -1.87 12.34 -2.61
CA ASN A 42 -2.39 13.70 -2.62
C ASN A 42 -3.35 13.96 -1.45
N GLU A 43 -4.30 13.06 -1.20
CA GLU A 43 -5.23 13.19 -0.06
C GLU A 43 -4.50 13.22 1.28
N ILE A 44 -3.47 12.40 1.47
CA ILE A 44 -2.66 12.36 2.68
C ILE A 44 -1.90 13.68 2.86
N ILE A 45 -1.31 14.22 1.79
CA ILE A 45 -0.55 15.48 1.83
C ILE A 45 -1.48 16.67 2.09
N ASN A 46 -2.65 16.73 1.44
CA ASN A 46 -3.64 17.79 1.65
C ASN A 46 -4.22 17.81 3.07
N HIS A 47 -4.11 16.69 3.78
CA HIS A 47 -4.56 16.54 5.16
C HIS A 47 -3.40 16.27 6.11
N ILE A 48 -2.17 16.71 5.81
CA ILE A 48 -0.95 16.39 6.58
C ILE A 48 -0.97 16.83 8.06
N GLU A 49 -1.86 17.75 8.43
CA GLU A 49 -2.07 18.17 9.82
C GLU A 49 -3.22 17.42 10.53
N ASP A 50 -4.20 16.91 9.78
CA ASP A 50 -5.34 16.15 10.32
C ASP A 50 -5.00 14.65 10.47
N TYR A 51 -4.35 14.32 11.57
CA TYR A 51 -3.88 12.95 11.85
C TYR A 51 -5.03 11.93 11.80
N ASP A 52 -6.15 12.25 12.41
CA ASP A 52 -7.28 11.34 12.52
C ASP A 52 -7.91 11.02 11.17
N LYS A 53 -8.04 12.01 10.29
CA LYS A 53 -8.53 11.79 8.93
C LYS A 53 -7.58 10.92 8.12
N ARG A 54 -6.27 11.23 8.12
CA ARG A 54 -5.27 10.41 7.40
C ARG A 54 -5.26 8.97 7.90
N ARG A 55 -5.24 8.79 9.21
CA ARG A 55 -5.25 7.49 9.86
C ARG A 55 -6.45 6.65 9.42
N ARG A 56 -7.68 7.22 9.45
CA ARG A 56 -8.89 6.49 9.00
C ARG A 56 -8.82 6.09 7.53
N ILE A 57 -8.34 6.97 6.65
CA ILE A 57 -8.19 6.66 5.22
C ILE A 57 -7.20 5.50 5.04
N LEU A 58 -6.05 5.57 5.70
CA LEU A 58 -4.97 4.60 5.57
C LEU A 58 -5.32 3.24 6.21
N GLU A 59 -5.96 3.23 7.38
CA GLU A 59 -6.45 1.99 8.00
C GLU A 59 -7.48 1.30 7.10
N GLY A 60 -8.43 2.05 6.52
CA GLY A 60 -9.39 1.50 5.56
C GLY A 60 -8.72 0.92 4.31
N LEU A 61 -7.69 1.58 3.79
CA LEU A 61 -6.87 1.03 2.71
C LEU A 61 -6.12 -0.23 3.14
N GLY A 62 -5.61 -0.29 4.38
CA GLY A 62 -4.96 -1.46 4.93
C GLY A 62 -5.87 -2.68 4.96
N GLN A 63 -7.13 -2.50 5.33
CA GLN A 63 -8.15 -3.56 5.29
C GLN A 63 -8.39 -4.09 3.87
N ILE A 64 -8.36 -3.22 2.85
CA ILE A 64 -8.42 -3.63 1.44
C ILE A 64 -7.17 -4.42 1.06
N HIS A 65 -5.99 -3.95 1.47
CA HIS A 65 -4.71 -4.62 1.16
C HIS A 65 -4.59 -6.00 1.83
N PHE A 66 -5.24 -6.22 2.98
CA PHE A 66 -5.37 -7.55 3.58
C PHE A 66 -6.07 -8.53 2.64
N MET A 67 -7.07 -8.10 1.86
CA MET A 67 -7.78 -8.98 0.92
C MET A 67 -6.89 -9.50 -0.23
N TYR A 68 -5.74 -8.85 -0.45
CA TYR A 68 -4.76 -9.20 -1.48
C TYR A 68 -3.46 -9.79 -0.89
N ASP A 69 -3.48 -10.21 0.38
CA ASP A 69 -2.33 -10.78 1.11
C ASP A 69 -1.08 -9.89 1.08
N VAL A 70 -1.26 -8.57 0.99
CA VAL A 70 -0.15 -7.62 0.98
C VAL A 70 0.41 -7.48 2.40
N GLN A 71 1.66 -7.87 2.58
CA GLN A 71 2.38 -7.72 3.84
C GLN A 71 3.02 -6.33 3.95
N PRO A 72 3.15 -5.77 5.18
CA PRO A 72 3.78 -4.47 5.39
C PRO A 72 5.18 -4.33 4.78
N ALA A 73 5.95 -5.42 4.74
CA ALA A 73 7.28 -5.47 4.15
C ALA A 73 7.30 -5.06 2.66
N TYR A 74 6.22 -5.29 1.92
CA TYR A 74 6.14 -4.95 0.50
C TYR A 74 6.01 -3.44 0.25
N PHE A 75 5.56 -2.65 1.23
CA PHE A 75 5.50 -1.21 1.09
C PHE A 75 6.89 -0.57 1.03
N GLN A 76 7.94 -1.25 1.52
CA GLN A 76 9.32 -0.76 1.41
C GLN A 76 9.77 -0.65 -0.06
N ALA A 77 9.30 -1.55 -0.94
CA ALA A 77 9.58 -1.47 -2.37
C ALA A 77 8.92 -0.25 -3.03
N ALA A 78 7.71 0.09 -2.59
CA ALA A 78 7.01 1.30 -3.02
C ALA A 78 7.73 2.56 -2.53
N LYS A 79 8.21 2.59 -1.27
CA LYS A 79 9.03 3.68 -0.73
C LYS A 79 10.26 3.95 -1.61
N SER A 80 11.05 2.90 -1.82
CA SER A 80 12.30 3.00 -2.57
C SER A 80 12.06 3.46 -4.01
N SER A 81 10.96 3.01 -4.63
CA SER A 81 10.59 3.43 -5.99
C SER A 81 10.15 4.89 -6.03
N LEU A 82 9.35 5.36 -5.07
CA LEU A 82 8.94 6.76 -4.99
C LEU A 82 10.14 7.68 -4.77
N GLU A 83 11.05 7.33 -3.86
CA GLU A 83 12.27 8.10 -3.61
C GLU A 83 13.12 8.24 -4.88
N ARG A 84 13.31 7.15 -5.64
CA ARG A 84 14.03 7.20 -6.92
C ARG A 84 13.38 8.14 -7.93
N VAL A 85 12.05 8.12 -8.03
CA VAL A 85 11.31 9.03 -8.93
C VAL A 85 11.45 10.48 -8.49
N LEU A 86 11.40 10.75 -7.18
CA LEU A 86 11.62 12.11 -6.66
C LEU A 86 13.04 12.61 -6.97
N ILE A 87 14.04 11.75 -6.79
CA ILE A 87 15.44 12.06 -7.13
C ILE A 87 15.60 12.32 -8.62
N SER A 88 14.99 11.51 -9.49
CA SER A 88 15.13 11.67 -10.95
C SER A 88 14.48 12.95 -11.46
N ILE A 89 13.35 13.38 -10.85
CA ILE A 89 12.63 14.59 -11.26
C ILE A 89 13.30 15.85 -10.69
N LEU A 90 13.66 15.84 -9.41
CA LEU A 90 14.15 17.03 -8.70
C LEU A 90 15.67 17.19 -8.81
N GLY A 91 16.41 16.12 -9.11
CA GLY A 91 17.87 16.13 -9.25
C GLY A 91 18.55 16.76 -8.05
N LYS A 92 19.38 17.78 -8.30
CA LYS A 92 20.12 18.51 -7.26
C LYS A 92 19.21 19.25 -6.25
N ASN A 93 17.95 19.51 -6.61
CA ASN A 93 16.99 20.16 -5.71
C ASN A 93 16.40 19.19 -4.67
N PHE A 94 16.60 17.87 -4.83
CA PHE A 94 16.21 16.89 -3.83
C PHE A 94 17.22 16.88 -2.68
N THR A 95 17.06 17.84 -1.78
CA THR A 95 17.94 17.98 -0.61
C THR A 95 17.72 16.88 0.44
N HIS A 96 18.64 16.79 1.40
CA HIS A 96 18.51 15.90 2.55
C HIS A 96 17.22 16.12 3.34
N HIS A 97 16.77 17.38 3.49
CA HIS A 97 15.52 17.70 4.17
C HIS A 97 14.30 17.11 3.45
N HIS A 98 14.26 17.16 2.11
CA HIS A 98 13.21 16.51 1.35
C HIS A 98 13.20 15.00 1.58
N LYS A 99 14.37 14.35 1.51
CA LYS A 99 14.50 12.91 1.78
C LYS A 99 13.99 12.54 3.17
N GLN A 100 14.35 13.32 4.19
CA GLN A 100 13.87 13.10 5.56
C GLN A 100 12.35 13.26 5.66
N ALA A 101 11.79 14.35 5.14
CA ALA A 101 10.35 14.62 5.19
C ALA A 101 9.55 13.51 4.50
N TRP A 102 9.94 13.11 3.28
CA TRP A 102 9.30 12.01 2.56
C TRP A 102 9.47 10.66 3.27
N THR A 103 10.62 10.41 3.89
CA THR A 103 10.84 9.20 4.68
C THR A 103 9.90 9.12 5.88
N TYR A 104 9.75 10.21 6.64
CA TYR A 104 8.84 10.24 7.78
C TYR A 104 7.39 10.09 7.35
N LEU A 105 6.97 10.81 6.30
CA LEU A 105 5.61 10.69 5.77
C LEU A 105 5.32 9.25 5.35
N PHE A 106 6.21 8.63 4.58
CA PHE A 106 6.00 7.26 4.12
C PHE A 106 5.98 6.25 5.27
N GLN A 107 6.82 6.46 6.31
CA GLN A 107 6.81 5.60 7.49
C GLN A 107 5.44 5.64 8.20
N GLN A 108 4.84 6.83 8.35
CA GLN A 108 3.49 6.94 8.92
C GLN A 108 2.44 6.25 8.05
N ILE A 109 2.53 6.40 6.73
CA ILE A 109 1.66 5.70 5.77
C ILE A 109 1.70 4.18 5.98
N VAL A 110 2.90 3.61 6.07
CA VAL A 110 3.08 2.16 6.26
C VAL A 110 2.55 1.70 7.62
N VAL A 111 2.78 2.48 8.68
CA VAL A 111 2.27 2.16 10.01
C VAL A 111 0.75 2.10 10.01
N ASP A 112 0.07 3.12 9.45
CA ASP A 112 -1.38 3.18 9.45
C ASP A 112 -2.02 2.15 8.51
N LEU A 113 -1.41 1.85 7.36
CA LEU A 113 -1.79 0.72 6.50
C LEU A 113 -1.66 -0.61 7.25
N GLY A 114 -0.54 -0.81 7.94
CA GLY A 114 -0.27 -2.01 8.74
C GLY A 114 -1.33 -2.22 9.82
N ARG A 115 -1.73 -1.16 10.52
CA ARG A 115 -2.83 -1.21 11.50
C ARG A 115 -4.14 -1.68 10.85
N GLY A 116 -4.46 -1.19 9.66
CA GLY A 116 -5.65 -1.66 8.92
C GLY A 116 -5.61 -3.15 8.61
N VAL A 117 -4.46 -3.66 8.18
CA VAL A 117 -4.23 -5.10 7.94
C VAL A 117 -4.40 -5.92 9.23
N GLU A 118 -3.82 -5.45 10.34
CA GLU A 118 -3.91 -6.11 11.66
C GLU A 118 -5.34 -6.13 12.19
N GLN A 119 -6.08 -5.02 12.07
CA GLN A 119 -7.49 -4.92 12.44
C GLN A 119 -8.32 -5.98 11.69
N GLN A 120 -8.13 -6.10 10.36
CA GLN A 120 -8.85 -7.07 9.54
C GLN A 120 -8.46 -8.52 9.86
N THR A 121 -7.18 -8.75 10.17
CA THR A 121 -6.67 -10.05 10.62
C THR A 121 -7.36 -10.49 11.91
N ALA A 122 -7.40 -9.60 12.91
CA ALA A 122 -8.04 -9.86 14.20
C ALA A 122 -9.55 -10.10 14.06
N PHE A 123 -10.23 -9.31 13.24
CA PHE A 123 -11.66 -9.47 12.95
C PHE A 123 -11.96 -10.84 12.30
N SER A 124 -11.21 -11.20 11.26
CA SER A 124 -11.37 -12.48 10.56
C SER A 124 -11.10 -13.68 11.47
N GLY A 125 -10.11 -13.58 12.37
CA GLY A 125 -9.82 -14.60 13.38
C GLY A 125 -10.97 -14.80 14.38
N ARG A 126 -11.61 -13.71 14.82
CA ARG A 126 -12.78 -13.77 15.73
C ARG A 126 -13.97 -14.47 15.07
N LEU A 127 -14.26 -14.17 13.80
CA LEU A 127 -15.34 -14.81 13.06
C LEU A 127 -15.13 -16.33 12.94
N LYS A 128 -13.91 -16.77 12.58
CA LYS A 128 -13.56 -18.20 12.49
C LYS A 128 -13.71 -18.93 13.83
N LYS A 129 -13.39 -18.25 14.95
CA LYS A 129 -13.56 -18.81 16.31
C LYS A 129 -15.04 -18.92 16.70
N GLN A 130 -15.87 -17.96 16.31
CA GLN A 130 -17.31 -18.02 16.57
C GLN A 130 -18.00 -19.12 15.76
N SER A 131 -17.66 -19.28 14.47
CA SER A 131 -18.23 -20.33 13.62
C SER A 131 -17.87 -21.76 14.05
N THR A 132 -16.68 -21.94 14.65
CA THR A 132 -16.26 -23.26 15.19
C THR A 132 -16.93 -23.60 16.51
N ILE A 133 -17.37 -22.59 17.29
CA ILE A 133 -18.14 -22.82 18.52
C ILE A 133 -19.58 -23.24 18.20
N THR A 134 -20.25 -22.57 17.25
CA THR A 134 -21.64 -22.89 16.86
C THR A 134 -21.79 -24.24 16.14
N THR A 135 -20.76 -24.68 15.41
CA THR A 135 -20.76 -26.01 14.76
C THR A 135 -20.45 -27.15 15.73
N LYS A 136 -19.77 -26.88 16.85
CA LYS A 136 -19.46 -27.88 17.89
C LYS A 136 -20.61 -28.11 18.88
N TYR A 137 -21.54 -27.18 18.97
CA TYR A 137 -22.75 -27.28 19.80
C TYR A 137 -23.97 -26.77 19.01
N PRO A 138 -24.53 -27.56 18.08
CA PRO A 138 -25.80 -27.22 17.47
C PRO A 138 -26.91 -27.30 18.52
N MET A 139 -27.79 -26.29 18.54
CA MET A 139 -29.06 -26.33 19.29
C MET A 139 -30.03 -27.30 18.64
#